data_AF-A0A1Z7M2R9-F1
#
_entry.id   AF-A0A1Z7M2R9-F1
#
_cell.length_a   1.000
_cell.length_b   1.000
_cell.length_c   1.000
_cell.angle_alpha   90.00
_cell.angle_beta   90.00
_cell.angle_gamma   90.00
#
_symmetry.space_group_name_H-M   'P 1'
#
loop_
_entity.id
_entity.type
_entity.pdbx_description
1 polymer ?
#
loop_
_entity_poly.entity_id
_entity_poly.type
_entity_poly.pdbx_seq_one_letter_code
_entity_poly.pdbx_strand_id
1 'polypeptide(L)'
;MKSGNRQSTWIFAAFGIVPVVWFALLTAPYLSGGLMEILTGLPEAMNHPFSIEICKDSVKTVLLFLLAYGLGIGIYLSTRRKYRRGEEHGSAVWGNPQEINRKYSEKNFLANKLMTQNVRISYDSRKHRRNLLTIIIGGSGAGKTRFYAKPNLMQANTSFVVLDPKGENLRDTGYLLEAKGYDVRVLDLINMEKSYCYNPFVYLKDDNDVQRLVTNLFKATTPKGSQSNDPFWDTAASMLLLALIFYLKYEAPEEEQNFPMVMELLRAGEVREDNDEYQSPLDELFERLEMREPEHIAVKYYKDYHSGSAKTLKSIQITLAARLEKFNLSSLAALTATDDLDLPSLGEKKVALFALIPDNDTSYNFLVSILYTQLFQQLFYLADHKYGGRLPVHVHFLMDEFANGVTRSTLKTVGITDKSVA
;
A
#
# COMPACT_ATOMS: atom_id res chain seq x y z
N MET A 1 -25.33 12.26 -10.70
CA MET A 1 -25.67 13.65 -11.10
C MET A 1 -25.26 13.87 -12.55
N LYS A 2 -26.22 13.85 -13.48
CA LYS A 2 -25.99 14.05 -14.92
C LYS A 2 -25.35 15.44 -15.16
N SER A 3 -24.28 15.52 -15.96
CA SER A 3 -23.71 16.79 -16.45
C SER A 3 -24.78 17.69 -17.10
N GLY A 4 -25.81 17.08 -17.68
CA GLY A 4 -26.99 17.79 -18.20
C GLY A 4 -27.77 18.61 -17.17
N ASN A 5 -27.67 18.32 -15.87
CA ASN A 5 -28.44 19.03 -14.85
C ASN A 5 -27.85 20.41 -14.51
N ARG A 6 -26.53 20.61 -14.71
CA ARG A 6 -25.89 21.91 -14.43
C ARG A 6 -26.10 22.89 -15.59
N GLN A 7 -26.00 22.39 -16.82
CA GLN A 7 -26.29 23.17 -18.01
C GLN A 7 -27.78 23.54 -18.08
N SER A 8 -28.68 22.60 -17.76
CA SER A 8 -30.12 22.91 -17.64
C SER A 8 -30.40 23.95 -16.55
N THR A 9 -29.75 23.85 -15.38
CA THR A 9 -29.92 24.85 -14.30
C THR A 9 -29.53 26.26 -14.74
N TRP A 10 -28.43 26.41 -15.47
CA TRP A 10 -28.01 27.71 -16.02
C TRP A 10 -28.95 28.21 -17.12
N ILE A 11 -29.45 27.31 -17.97
CA ILE A 11 -30.45 27.65 -19.00
C ILE A 11 -31.75 28.13 -18.34
N PHE A 12 -32.27 27.43 -17.34
CA PHE A 12 -33.46 27.84 -16.60
C PHE A 12 -33.26 29.15 -15.83
N ALA A 13 -32.07 29.37 -15.25
CA ALA A 13 -31.73 30.64 -14.61
C ALA A 13 -31.71 31.80 -15.61
N ALA A 14 -31.22 31.58 -16.84
CA ALA A 14 -31.26 32.58 -17.90
C ALA A 14 -32.68 32.87 -18.40
N PHE A 15 -33.51 31.83 -18.59
CA PHE A 15 -34.92 32.02 -18.97
C PHE A 15 -35.74 32.73 -17.89
N GLY A 16 -35.41 32.53 -16.60
CA GLY A 16 -36.08 33.20 -15.49
C GLY A 16 -35.82 34.71 -15.40
N ILE A 17 -34.86 35.26 -16.16
CA ILE A 17 -34.63 36.70 -16.28
C ILE A 17 -35.85 37.39 -16.91
N VAL A 18 -36.48 36.76 -17.90
CA VAL A 18 -37.62 37.33 -18.65
C VAL A 18 -38.82 37.62 -17.73
N PRO A 19 -39.35 36.67 -16.93
CA PRO A 19 -40.46 36.95 -16.02
C PRO A 19 -40.07 37.91 -14.89
N VAL A 20 -38.80 37.92 -14.45
CA VAL A 20 -38.32 38.85 -13.42
C VAL A 20 -38.33 40.29 -13.94
N VAL A 21 -37.86 40.52 -15.16
CA VAL A 21 -37.89 41.84 -15.81
C VAL A 21 -39.34 42.28 -16.06
N TRP A 22 -40.19 41.38 -16.55
CA TRP A 22 -41.61 41.66 -16.75
C TRP A 22 -42.31 42.08 -15.45
N PHE A 23 -42.11 41.32 -14.37
CA PHE A 23 -42.70 41.64 -13.07
C PHE A 23 -42.13 42.94 -12.47
N ALA A 24 -40.85 43.21 -12.69
CA ALA A 24 -40.22 44.47 -12.28
C ALA A 24 -40.77 45.68 -13.03
N LEU A 25 -41.15 45.51 -14.30
CA LEU A 25 -41.76 46.57 -15.10
C LEU A 25 -43.23 46.82 -14.71
N LEU A 26 -43.99 45.80 -14.34
CA LEU A 26 -45.35 45.96 -13.80
C LEU A 26 -45.37 46.61 -12.40
N THR A 27 -44.33 46.38 -11.60
CA THR A 27 -44.19 46.98 -10.25
C THR A 27 -43.61 48.39 -10.27
N ALA A 28 -42.95 48.80 -11.36
CA ALA A 28 -42.25 50.07 -11.45
C ALA A 28 -43.12 51.33 -11.25
N PRO A 29 -44.37 51.42 -11.77
CA PRO A 29 -45.21 52.59 -11.58
C PRO A 29 -45.59 52.87 -10.12
N TYR A 30 -45.57 51.83 -9.27
CA TYR A 30 -46.00 51.90 -7.87
C TYR A 30 -44.82 52.03 -6.89
N LEU A 31 -43.57 52.08 -7.38
CA LEU A 31 -42.39 52.10 -6.52
C LEU A 31 -42.27 53.41 -5.72
N SER A 32 -42.75 54.52 -6.28
CA SER A 32 -42.60 55.86 -5.70
C SER A 32 -43.44 56.10 -4.44
N GLY A 33 -44.64 55.53 -4.31
CA GLY A 33 -45.45 55.62 -3.07
C GLY A 33 -45.19 54.51 -2.06
N GLY A 34 -44.14 53.73 -2.27
CA GLY A 34 -43.66 52.73 -1.32
C GLY A 34 -44.53 51.48 -1.23
N LEU A 35 -44.33 50.71 -0.16
CA LEU A 35 -44.82 49.32 -0.06
C LEU A 35 -46.36 49.21 -0.07
N MET A 36 -47.06 50.22 0.46
CA MET A 36 -48.53 50.23 0.48
C MET A 36 -49.15 50.41 -0.92
N GLU A 37 -48.52 51.22 -1.78
CA GLU A 37 -49.01 51.47 -3.14
C GLU A 37 -48.71 50.29 -4.06
N ILE A 38 -47.59 49.60 -3.84
CA ILE A 38 -47.29 48.33 -4.52
C ILE A 38 -48.33 47.26 -4.14
N LEU A 39 -48.70 47.16 -2.85
CA LEU A 39 -49.67 46.16 -2.39
C LEU A 39 -51.08 46.37 -2.95
N THR A 40 -51.49 47.61 -3.19
CA THR A 40 -52.82 47.94 -3.74
C THR A 40 -52.84 47.98 -5.26
N GLY A 41 -51.76 48.45 -5.91
CA GLY A 41 -51.69 48.64 -7.36
C GLY A 41 -51.26 47.40 -8.15
N LEU A 42 -50.40 46.55 -7.56
CA LEU A 42 -49.91 45.35 -8.25
C LEU A 42 -51.01 44.33 -8.60
N PRO A 43 -52.01 44.04 -7.74
CA PRO A 43 -53.10 43.11 -8.10
C PRO A 43 -53.88 43.57 -9.34
N GLU A 44 -54.07 44.88 -9.49
CA GLU A 44 -54.77 45.45 -10.65
C GLU A 44 -53.89 45.39 -11.90
N ALA A 45 -52.60 45.71 -11.79
CA ALA A 45 -51.63 45.54 -12.88
C ALA A 45 -51.50 44.08 -13.34
N MET A 46 -51.71 43.11 -12.45
CA MET A 46 -51.73 41.68 -12.80
C MET A 46 -52.97 41.25 -13.58
N ASN A 47 -54.10 41.96 -13.45
CA ASN A 47 -55.29 41.73 -14.29
C ASN A 47 -55.07 42.21 -15.74
N HIS A 48 -54.08 43.08 -15.95
CA HIS A 48 -53.66 43.59 -17.26
C HIS A 48 -52.17 43.33 -17.53
N PRO A 49 -51.76 42.06 -17.71
CA PRO A 49 -50.35 41.65 -17.69
C PRO A 49 -49.48 42.21 -18.83
N PHE A 50 -50.08 42.79 -19.87
CA PHE A 50 -49.36 43.34 -21.02
C PHE A 50 -49.38 44.88 -21.10
N SER A 51 -50.05 45.56 -20.16
CA SER A 51 -50.07 47.03 -20.10
C SER A 51 -48.89 47.55 -19.29
N ILE A 52 -47.71 47.63 -19.93
CA ILE A 52 -46.48 48.09 -19.30
C ILE A 52 -46.29 49.59 -19.54
N GLU A 53 -46.20 50.37 -18.48
CA GLU A 53 -45.87 51.80 -18.53
C GLU A 53 -44.40 52.03 -18.17
N ILE A 54 -43.66 52.68 -19.06
CA ILE A 54 -42.26 53.03 -18.81
C ILE A 54 -42.22 54.34 -18.01
N CYS A 55 -41.81 54.24 -16.75
CA CYS A 55 -41.69 55.37 -15.83
C CYS A 55 -40.23 55.63 -15.43
N LYS A 56 -39.98 56.72 -14.72
CA LYS A 56 -38.62 57.10 -14.27
C LYS A 56 -37.97 56.04 -13.38
N ASP A 57 -38.78 55.29 -12.63
CA ASP A 57 -38.32 54.24 -11.73
C ASP A 57 -38.12 52.88 -12.39
N SER A 58 -38.58 52.67 -13.64
CA SER A 58 -38.52 51.36 -14.32
C SER A 58 -37.12 50.74 -14.35
N VAL A 59 -36.08 51.53 -14.65
CA VAL A 59 -34.69 51.03 -14.70
C VAL A 59 -34.22 50.61 -13.30
N LYS A 60 -34.57 51.40 -12.27
CA LYS A 60 -34.19 51.14 -10.88
C LYS A 60 -34.87 49.87 -10.34
N THR A 61 -36.16 49.69 -10.63
CA THR A 61 -36.93 48.51 -10.23
C THR A 61 -36.41 47.25 -10.89
N VAL A 62 -36.13 47.29 -12.20
CA VAL A 62 -35.57 46.15 -12.93
C VAL A 62 -34.20 45.73 -12.37
N LEU A 63 -33.31 46.69 -12.10
CA LEU A 63 -32.00 46.39 -11.52
C LEU A 63 -32.12 45.77 -10.12
N LEU A 64 -33.02 46.28 -9.27
CA LEU A 64 -33.24 45.74 -7.92
C LEU A 64 -33.75 44.30 -7.96
N PHE A 65 -34.71 44.01 -8.83
CA PHE A 65 -35.29 42.68 -8.97
C PHE A 65 -34.30 41.69 -9.60
N LEU A 66 -33.52 42.10 -10.59
CA LEU A 66 -32.45 41.28 -11.16
C LEU A 66 -31.35 40.99 -10.14
N LEU A 67 -30.98 41.97 -9.31
CA LEU A 67 -30.02 41.78 -8.24
C LEU A 67 -30.55 40.78 -7.20
N ALA A 68 -31.80 40.94 -6.75
CA ALA A 68 -32.44 40.00 -5.82
C ALA A 68 -32.53 38.58 -6.40
N TYR A 69 -32.88 38.45 -7.68
CA TYR A 69 -32.94 37.17 -8.39
C TYR A 69 -31.56 36.51 -8.51
N GLY A 70 -30.54 37.28 -8.90
CA GLY A 70 -29.16 36.80 -8.98
C GLY A 70 -28.62 36.35 -7.62
N LEU A 71 -28.93 37.10 -6.56
CA LEU A 71 -28.53 36.78 -5.19
C LEU A 71 -29.25 35.52 -4.68
N GLY A 72 -30.54 35.36 -4.99
CA GLY A 72 -31.32 34.15 -4.71
C GLY A 72 -30.79 32.90 -5.42
N ILE A 73 -30.45 33.00 -6.70
CA ILE A 73 -29.79 31.90 -7.44
C ILE A 73 -28.42 31.60 -6.83
N GLY A 74 -27.64 32.62 -6.48
CA GLY A 74 -26.33 32.47 -5.84
C GLY A 74 -26.42 31.68 -4.53
N ILE A 75 -27.37 32.04 -3.66
CA ILE A 75 -27.65 31.32 -2.40
C ILE A 75 -28.13 29.89 -2.68
N TYR A 76 -29.02 29.69 -3.65
CA TYR A 76 -29.54 28.37 -4.00
C TYR A 76 -28.42 27.43 -4.47
N LEU A 77 -27.54 27.93 -5.34
CA LEU A 77 -26.42 27.15 -5.86
C LEU A 77 -25.34 26.87 -4.80
N SER A 78 -25.10 27.80 -3.87
CA SER A 78 -24.13 27.63 -2.79
C SER A 78 -24.62 26.70 -1.68
N THR A 79 -25.93 26.71 -1.40
CA THR A 79 -26.56 25.89 -0.33
C THR A 79 -26.82 24.44 -0.77
N ARG A 80 -26.74 24.15 -2.08
CA ARG A 80 -26.83 22.78 -2.62
C ARG A 80 -25.65 21.92 -2.16
N ARG A 81 -25.81 21.27 -1.01
CA ARG A 81 -24.95 20.18 -0.58
C ARG A 81 -25.23 18.94 -1.43
N LYS A 82 -24.19 18.19 -1.77
CA LYS A 82 -24.29 16.93 -2.52
C LYS A 82 -24.73 15.79 -1.60
N TYR A 83 -25.97 15.84 -1.13
CA TYR A 83 -26.56 14.73 -0.39
C TYR A 83 -27.17 13.73 -1.36
N ARG A 84 -26.90 12.44 -1.14
CA ARG A 84 -27.52 11.32 -1.86
C ARG A 84 -28.64 10.75 -1.00
N ARG A 85 -29.75 11.49 -0.88
CA ARG A 85 -30.89 11.06 -0.06
C ARG A 85 -31.68 10.01 -0.82
N GLY A 86 -31.84 8.81 -0.23
CA GLY A 86 -32.58 7.70 -0.84
C GLY A 86 -31.81 6.90 -1.91
N GLU A 87 -30.50 7.13 -2.08
CA GLU A 87 -29.66 6.27 -2.93
C GLU A 87 -28.93 5.25 -2.06
N GLU A 88 -29.10 3.96 -2.34
CA GLU A 88 -28.35 2.89 -1.68
C GLU A 88 -26.87 2.87 -2.11
N HIS A 89 -26.05 2.16 -1.32
CA HIS A 89 -24.68 1.81 -1.72
C HIS A 89 -24.72 1.04 -3.06
N GLY A 90 -23.97 1.51 -4.07
CA GLY A 90 -23.93 0.88 -5.40
C GLY A 90 -24.59 1.68 -6.54
N SER A 91 -25.11 2.88 -6.26
CA SER A 91 -25.63 3.87 -7.24
C SER A 91 -24.55 4.49 -8.17
N ALA A 92 -23.57 3.70 -8.60
CA ALA A 92 -22.47 4.15 -9.44
C ALA A 92 -22.98 4.67 -10.80
N VAL A 93 -22.33 5.72 -11.30
CA VAL A 93 -22.60 6.29 -12.63
C VAL A 93 -21.29 6.50 -13.35
N TRP A 94 -21.33 6.41 -14.68
CA TRP A 94 -20.20 6.78 -15.53
C TRP A 94 -19.84 8.25 -15.31
N GLY A 95 -18.60 8.49 -14.91
CA GLY A 95 -18.09 9.83 -14.70
C GLY A 95 -17.41 10.37 -15.96
N ASN A 96 -17.42 11.69 -16.11
CA ASN A 96 -16.66 12.37 -17.16
C ASN A 96 -15.16 12.35 -16.81
N PRO A 97 -14.26 11.84 -17.68
CA PRO A 97 -12.84 11.73 -17.39
C PRO A 97 -12.16 13.06 -17.07
N GLN A 98 -12.50 14.15 -17.76
CA GLN A 98 -11.93 15.47 -17.52
C GLN A 98 -12.32 16.02 -16.15
N GLU A 99 -13.58 15.82 -15.72
CA GLU A 99 -14.04 16.21 -14.39
C GLU A 99 -13.35 15.40 -13.29
N ILE A 100 -13.20 14.08 -13.48
CA ILE A 100 -12.49 13.19 -12.55
C ILE A 100 -11.03 13.62 -12.44
N ASN A 101 -10.34 13.79 -13.58
CA ASN A 101 -8.94 14.19 -13.60
C ASN A 101 -8.74 15.55 -12.93
N ARG A 102 -9.56 16.56 -13.24
CA ARG A 102 -9.50 17.88 -12.57
C ARG A 102 -9.69 17.80 -11.06
N LYS A 103 -10.51 16.84 -10.59
CA LYS A 103 -10.78 16.66 -9.16
C LYS A 103 -9.62 16.00 -8.41
N TYR A 104 -8.96 15.03 -9.03
CA TYR A 104 -8.01 14.15 -8.33
C TYR A 104 -6.54 14.38 -8.69
N SER A 105 -6.24 15.04 -9.80
CA SER A 105 -4.86 15.31 -10.23
C SER A 105 -4.29 16.64 -9.70
N GLU A 106 -2.98 16.68 -9.61
CA GLU A 106 -2.13 17.85 -9.42
C GLU A 106 -1.77 18.49 -10.76
N LYS A 107 -1.53 19.81 -10.74
CA LYS A 107 -0.99 20.51 -11.91
C LYS A 107 0.40 20.00 -12.29
N ASN A 108 1.25 19.74 -11.29
CA ASN A 108 2.55 19.14 -11.51
C ASN A 108 2.37 17.69 -11.96
N PHE A 109 2.77 17.37 -13.19
CA PHE A 109 2.63 16.04 -13.76
C PHE A 109 3.24 14.95 -12.88
N LEU A 110 4.48 15.16 -12.40
CA LEU A 110 5.23 14.20 -11.59
C LEU A 110 4.69 14.04 -10.17
N ALA A 111 3.75 14.89 -9.73
CA ALA A 111 3.06 14.70 -8.45
C ALA A 111 1.89 13.71 -8.55
N ASN A 112 1.68 13.09 -9.73
CA ASN A 112 0.57 12.18 -9.98
C ASN A 112 1.01 10.77 -10.35
N LYS A 113 0.18 9.79 -9.97
CA LYS A 113 0.19 8.42 -10.48
C LYS A 113 -0.66 8.33 -11.73
N LEU A 114 -0.15 7.60 -12.74
CA LEU A 114 -0.84 7.42 -14.01
C LEU A 114 -1.86 6.28 -13.90
N MET A 115 -3.13 6.57 -14.24
CA MET A 115 -4.21 5.58 -14.20
C MET A 115 -4.64 5.19 -15.62
N THR A 116 -4.93 6.18 -16.46
CA THR A 116 -5.29 6.01 -17.88
C THR A 116 -4.69 7.16 -18.70
N GLN A 117 -4.89 7.15 -20.01
CA GLN A 117 -4.49 8.27 -20.89
C GLN A 117 -5.07 9.62 -20.43
N ASN A 118 -6.27 9.62 -19.84
CA ASN A 118 -7.02 10.83 -19.52
C ASN A 118 -7.16 11.11 -18.02
N VAL A 119 -6.78 10.16 -17.15
CA VAL A 119 -6.98 10.25 -15.71
C VAL A 119 -5.69 9.95 -14.96
N ARG A 120 -5.39 10.83 -14.01
CA ARG A 120 -4.27 10.73 -13.07
C ARG A 120 -4.78 11.01 -11.66
N ILE A 121 -4.10 10.44 -10.67
CA ILE A 121 -4.42 10.67 -9.26
C ILE A 121 -3.19 11.21 -8.53
N SER A 122 -3.34 12.27 -7.76
CA SER A 122 -2.27 12.84 -6.95
C SER A 122 -1.73 11.82 -5.95
N TYR A 123 -0.43 11.84 -5.64
CA TYR A 123 0.10 11.09 -4.50
C TYR A 123 -0.28 11.73 -3.14
N ASP A 124 -0.80 12.96 -3.14
CA ASP A 124 -1.36 13.58 -1.93
C ASP A 124 -2.79 13.10 -1.67
N SER A 125 -2.88 11.94 -0.99
CA SER A 125 -4.15 11.32 -0.62
C SER A 125 -4.97 12.16 0.37
N ARG A 126 -4.36 13.07 1.14
CA ARG A 126 -5.07 13.91 2.13
C ARG A 126 -5.93 14.97 1.44
N LYS A 127 -5.48 15.47 0.29
CA LYS A 127 -6.21 16.45 -0.52
C LYS A 127 -7.54 15.89 -1.04
N HIS A 128 -7.53 14.65 -1.52
CA HIS A 128 -8.72 14.04 -2.13
C HIS A 128 -9.41 12.96 -1.27
N ARG A 129 -8.82 12.60 -0.12
CA ARG A 129 -9.31 11.58 0.82
C ARG A 129 -9.63 10.25 0.13
N ARG A 130 -8.73 9.80 -0.74
CA ARG A 130 -8.84 8.48 -1.43
C ARG A 130 -7.56 7.71 -1.27
N ASN A 131 -7.71 6.40 -1.10
CA ASN A 131 -6.59 5.47 -1.16
C ASN A 131 -6.01 5.42 -2.59
N LEU A 132 -4.69 5.23 -2.68
CA LEU A 132 -3.93 5.11 -3.92
C LEU A 132 -3.66 3.65 -4.32
N LEU A 133 -4.04 2.69 -3.48
CA LEU A 133 -4.07 1.27 -3.83
C LEU A 133 -4.90 1.09 -5.10
N THR A 134 -4.30 0.43 -6.09
CA THR A 134 -4.88 0.26 -7.42
C THR A 134 -4.78 -1.20 -7.79
N ILE A 135 -5.90 -1.79 -8.17
CA ILE A 135 -5.96 -3.16 -8.68
C ILE A 135 -6.24 -3.08 -10.17
N ILE A 136 -5.36 -3.66 -10.99
CA ILE A 136 -5.52 -3.75 -12.44
C ILE A 136 -5.89 -5.19 -12.78
N ILE A 137 -7.12 -5.38 -13.27
CA ILE A 137 -7.64 -6.70 -13.63
C ILE A 137 -7.70 -6.79 -15.15
N GLY A 138 -7.10 -7.84 -15.71
CA GLY A 138 -7.14 -8.12 -17.13
C GLY A 138 -6.53 -9.48 -17.44
N GLY A 139 -7.03 -10.14 -18.48
CA GLY A 139 -6.52 -11.44 -18.92
C GLY A 139 -5.05 -11.40 -19.37
N SER A 140 -4.49 -12.56 -19.69
CA SER A 140 -3.19 -12.63 -20.38
C SER A 140 -3.26 -11.87 -21.71
N GLY A 141 -2.19 -11.17 -22.07
CA GLY A 141 -2.14 -10.35 -23.28
C GLY A 141 -2.93 -9.02 -23.24
N ALA A 142 -3.64 -8.71 -22.15
CA ALA A 142 -4.39 -7.44 -22.01
C ALA A 142 -3.49 -6.17 -21.91
N GLY A 143 -2.17 -6.35 -21.87
CA GLY A 143 -1.20 -5.25 -21.84
C GLY A 143 -1.07 -4.54 -20.49
N LYS A 144 -1.38 -5.22 -19.37
CA LYS A 144 -1.26 -4.67 -18.00
C LYS A 144 0.13 -4.07 -17.75
N THR A 145 1.18 -4.83 -18.02
CA THR A 145 2.57 -4.42 -17.85
C THR A 145 2.93 -3.26 -18.79
N ARG A 146 2.56 -3.37 -20.06
CA ARG A 146 2.89 -2.37 -21.09
C ARG A 146 2.18 -1.03 -20.92
N PHE A 147 0.90 -1.04 -20.58
CA PHE A 147 0.07 0.17 -20.58
C PHE A 147 -0.09 0.81 -19.19
N TYR A 148 0.21 0.08 -18.12
CA TYR A 148 0.12 0.62 -16.76
C TYR A 148 1.46 0.58 -16.01
N ALA A 149 2.13 -0.58 -15.96
CA ALA A 149 3.33 -0.71 -15.15
C ALA A 149 4.52 0.10 -15.68
N LYS A 150 4.92 -0.16 -16.93
CA LYS A 150 6.05 0.52 -17.58
C LYS A 150 5.87 2.04 -17.60
N PRO A 151 4.71 2.61 -17.98
CA PRO A 151 4.52 4.06 -17.92
C PRO A 151 4.71 4.67 -16.52
N ASN A 152 4.27 3.99 -15.46
CA ASN A 152 4.48 4.46 -14.09
C ASN A 152 5.95 4.36 -13.66
N LEU A 153 6.69 3.31 -14.06
CA LEU A 153 8.13 3.20 -13.83
C LEU A 153 8.91 4.28 -14.58
N MET A 154 8.63 4.46 -15.87
CA MET A 154 9.28 5.44 -16.73
C MET A 154 9.05 6.89 -16.26
N GLN A 155 7.96 7.16 -15.53
CA GLN A 155 7.70 8.46 -14.94
C GLN A 155 8.75 8.84 -13.88
N ALA A 156 9.32 7.86 -13.17
CA ALA A 156 10.48 8.03 -12.30
C ALA A 156 10.33 9.16 -11.25
N ASN A 157 9.19 9.16 -10.57
CA ASN A 157 8.78 10.18 -9.62
C ASN A 157 8.59 9.67 -8.17
N THR A 158 8.70 8.37 -7.96
CA THR A 158 8.61 7.69 -6.65
C THR A 158 9.71 6.67 -6.53
N SER A 159 10.03 6.19 -5.34
CA SER A 159 10.78 4.93 -5.20
C SER A 159 9.90 3.77 -5.68
N PHE A 160 10.52 2.69 -6.15
CA PHE A 160 9.80 1.56 -6.72
C PHE A 160 10.20 0.26 -6.04
N VAL A 161 9.21 -0.60 -5.83
CA VAL A 161 9.41 -1.98 -5.41
C VAL A 161 8.62 -2.83 -6.38
N VAL A 162 9.32 -3.56 -7.24
CA VAL A 162 8.74 -4.22 -8.40
C VAL A 162 8.81 -5.72 -8.22
N LEU A 163 7.67 -6.40 -8.15
CA LEU A 163 7.61 -7.84 -8.38
C LEU A 163 7.60 -8.04 -9.89
N ASP A 164 8.65 -8.65 -10.43
CA ASP A 164 8.87 -8.73 -11.86
C ASP A 164 9.07 -10.18 -12.31
N PRO A 165 7.97 -10.93 -12.52
CA PRO A 165 8.05 -12.23 -13.16
C PRO A 165 8.77 -12.08 -14.51
N LYS A 166 9.81 -12.91 -14.76
CA LYS A 166 10.61 -12.92 -16.01
C LYS A 166 11.54 -11.71 -16.24
N GLY A 167 11.51 -10.69 -15.39
CA GLY A 167 12.42 -9.55 -15.49
C GLY A 167 12.15 -8.58 -16.63
N GLU A 168 10.92 -8.53 -17.17
CA GLU A 168 10.59 -7.64 -18.28
C GLU A 168 10.60 -6.16 -17.87
N ASN A 169 10.17 -5.84 -16.65
CA ASN A 169 10.18 -4.46 -16.17
C ASN A 169 11.61 -3.96 -15.92
N LEU A 170 12.46 -4.78 -15.30
CA LEU A 170 13.86 -4.47 -15.09
C LEU A 170 14.58 -4.26 -16.43
N ARG A 171 14.41 -5.17 -17.38
CA ARG A 171 15.07 -5.08 -18.70
C ARG A 171 14.70 -3.81 -19.45
N ASP A 172 13.43 -3.42 -19.41
CA ASP A 172 12.94 -2.28 -20.18
C ASP A 172 13.16 -0.94 -19.48
N THR A 173 13.26 -0.92 -18.14
CA THR A 173 13.25 0.34 -17.36
C THR A 173 14.44 0.54 -16.44
N GLY A 174 15.26 -0.48 -16.16
CA GLY A 174 16.40 -0.42 -15.24
C GLY A 174 17.39 0.69 -15.60
N TYR A 175 17.96 0.64 -16.81
CA TYR A 175 18.89 1.67 -17.30
C TYR A 175 18.27 3.08 -17.35
N LEU A 176 16.97 3.19 -17.62
CA LEU A 176 16.27 4.47 -17.60
C LEU A 176 16.21 5.05 -16.17
N LEU A 177 15.96 4.19 -15.17
CA LEU A 177 15.93 4.60 -13.77
C LEU A 177 17.32 5.01 -13.28
N GLU A 178 18.36 4.24 -13.61
CA GLU A 178 19.76 4.62 -13.33
C GLU A 178 20.11 5.98 -13.94
N ALA A 179 19.79 6.19 -15.23
CA ALA A 179 20.00 7.48 -15.91
C ALA A 179 19.22 8.64 -15.27
N LYS A 180 18.15 8.35 -14.53
CA LYS A 180 17.37 9.32 -13.75
C LYS A 180 17.82 9.45 -12.30
N GLY A 181 18.97 8.87 -11.95
CA GLY A 181 19.61 8.97 -10.64
C GLY A 181 18.98 8.06 -9.58
N TYR A 182 18.39 6.94 -9.98
CA TYR A 182 17.97 5.90 -9.04
C TYR A 182 19.13 5.00 -8.67
N ASP A 183 19.15 4.60 -7.40
CA ASP A 183 19.88 3.43 -6.92
C ASP A 183 19.04 2.19 -7.28
N VAL A 184 19.45 1.46 -8.33
CA VAL A 184 18.72 0.28 -8.84
C VAL A 184 19.30 -0.97 -8.21
N ARG A 185 18.46 -1.70 -7.47
CA ARG A 185 18.84 -2.90 -6.72
C ARG A 185 18.02 -4.08 -7.21
N VAL A 186 18.64 -5.24 -7.34
CA VAL A 186 18.01 -6.41 -7.94
C VAL A 186 18.17 -7.62 -7.03
N LEU A 187 17.05 -8.13 -6.51
CA LEU A 187 16.97 -9.44 -5.91
C LEU A 187 16.59 -10.46 -7.00
N ASP A 188 17.56 -11.19 -7.51
CA ASP A 188 17.39 -12.15 -8.61
C ASP A 188 17.25 -13.59 -8.09
N LEU A 189 16.03 -14.12 -8.06
CA LEU A 189 15.77 -15.52 -7.69
C LEU A 189 15.81 -16.47 -8.91
N ILE A 190 16.10 -15.96 -10.10
CA ILE A 190 16.33 -16.73 -11.33
C ILE A 190 17.83 -16.98 -11.50
N ASN A 191 18.66 -15.95 -11.37
CA ASN A 191 20.13 -16.03 -11.39
C ASN A 191 20.72 -15.45 -10.11
N MET A 192 20.65 -16.22 -9.01
CA MET A 192 21.06 -15.79 -7.67
C MET A 192 22.52 -15.32 -7.59
N GLU A 193 23.43 -15.86 -8.41
CA GLU A 193 24.84 -15.45 -8.44
C GLU A 193 25.06 -14.00 -8.89
N LYS A 194 24.07 -13.40 -9.57
CA LYS A 194 24.12 -12.00 -10.03
C LYS A 194 23.25 -11.07 -9.18
N SER A 195 22.59 -11.63 -8.17
CA SER A 195 21.69 -10.90 -7.28
C SER A 195 22.47 -10.04 -6.29
N TYR A 196 21.84 -8.95 -5.85
CA TYR A 196 22.17 -8.31 -4.58
C TYR A 196 21.87 -9.26 -3.43
N CYS A 197 22.63 -9.15 -2.35
CA CYS A 197 22.39 -9.96 -1.15
C CYS A 197 21.29 -9.34 -0.28
N TYR A 198 20.52 -10.20 0.37
CA TYR A 198 19.45 -9.83 1.30
C TYR A 198 19.57 -10.67 2.57
N ASN A 199 20.00 -10.03 3.66
CA ASN A 199 20.12 -10.68 4.96
C ASN A 199 19.02 -10.18 5.92
N PRO A 200 18.05 -11.04 6.28
CA PRO A 200 16.97 -10.65 7.19
C PRO A 200 17.42 -10.19 8.58
N PHE A 201 18.61 -10.59 9.06
CA PHE A 201 19.10 -10.24 10.40
C PHE A 201 19.36 -8.75 10.57
N VAL A 202 19.76 -8.07 9.49
CA VAL A 202 20.04 -6.62 9.48
C VAL A 202 18.81 -5.80 9.88
N TYR A 203 17.61 -6.35 9.66
CA TYR A 203 16.34 -5.67 9.91
C TYR A 203 15.69 -6.04 11.24
N LEU A 204 16.33 -6.88 12.06
CA LEU A 204 15.83 -7.29 13.38
C LEU A 204 16.25 -6.28 14.45
N LYS A 205 15.27 -5.60 15.07
CA LYS A 205 15.53 -4.61 16.12
C LYS A 205 15.26 -5.12 17.52
N ASP A 206 14.23 -5.96 17.67
CA ASP A 206 13.77 -6.48 18.96
C ASP A 206 13.26 -7.92 18.87
N ASP A 207 12.87 -8.47 20.01
CA ASP A 207 12.38 -9.84 20.11
C ASP A 207 11.11 -10.11 19.28
N ASN A 208 10.25 -9.09 19.10
CA ASN A 208 9.04 -9.25 18.31
C ASN A 208 9.36 -9.40 16.83
N ASP A 209 10.40 -8.71 16.34
CA ASP A 209 10.86 -8.86 14.96
C ASP A 209 11.41 -10.27 14.70
N VAL A 210 12.17 -10.84 15.65
CA VAL A 210 12.65 -12.23 15.59
C VAL A 210 11.47 -13.21 15.52
N GLN A 211 10.50 -13.08 16.42
CA GLN A 211 9.30 -13.94 16.42
C GLN A 211 8.51 -13.85 15.12
N ARG A 212 8.35 -12.63 14.58
CA ARG A 212 7.66 -12.40 13.31
C ARG A 212 8.43 -13.01 12.14
N LEU A 213 9.75 -12.88 12.09
CA LEU A 213 10.58 -13.50 11.06
C LEU A 213 10.37 -15.01 11.03
N VAL A 214 10.51 -15.68 12.18
CA VAL A 214 10.30 -17.14 12.30
C VAL A 214 8.89 -17.53 11.91
N THR A 215 7.88 -16.82 12.44
CA THR A 215 6.47 -17.08 12.11
C THR A 215 6.20 -16.95 10.60
N ASN A 216 6.74 -15.93 9.96
CA ASN A 216 6.54 -15.70 8.52
C ASN A 216 7.29 -16.72 7.68
N LEU A 217 8.50 -17.12 8.08
CA LEU A 217 9.26 -18.16 7.42
C LEU A 217 8.49 -19.49 7.44
N PHE A 218 8.06 -19.96 8.61
CA PHE A 218 7.28 -21.20 8.74
C PHE A 218 5.99 -21.16 7.92
N LYS A 219 5.27 -20.03 7.95
CA LYS A 219 4.06 -19.83 7.12
C LYS A 219 4.37 -19.90 5.63
N ALA A 220 5.48 -19.32 5.19
CA ALA A 220 5.85 -19.24 3.79
C ALA A 220 6.43 -20.56 3.25
N THR A 221 7.04 -21.38 4.11
CA THR A 221 7.56 -22.72 3.78
C THR A 221 6.53 -23.83 4.00
N THR A 222 5.30 -23.51 4.42
CA THR A 222 4.21 -24.48 4.56
C THR A 222 3.34 -24.50 3.30
N PRO A 223 3.20 -25.66 2.61
CA PRO A 223 2.37 -25.75 1.41
C PRO A 223 0.90 -25.37 1.67
N LYS A 224 0.25 -24.80 0.66
CA LYS A 224 -1.16 -24.39 0.76
C LYS A 224 -2.05 -25.63 0.88
N GLY A 225 -2.87 -25.68 1.94
CA GLY A 225 -3.81 -26.78 2.18
C GLY A 225 -3.24 -27.95 2.99
N SER A 226 -1.93 -27.96 3.28
CA SER A 226 -1.32 -28.86 4.26
C SER A 226 -1.20 -28.13 5.60
N GLN A 227 -2.28 -28.10 6.38
CA GLN A 227 -2.11 -27.96 7.82
C GLN A 227 -1.43 -29.23 8.31
N SER A 228 -0.34 -29.14 9.07
CA SER A 228 0.25 -30.33 9.68
C SER A 228 -0.83 -31.03 10.50
N ASN A 229 -0.99 -32.34 10.30
CA ASN A 229 -1.90 -33.15 11.11
C ASN A 229 -1.48 -33.17 12.59
N ASP A 230 -0.24 -32.79 12.88
CA ASP A 230 0.31 -32.68 14.23
C ASP A 230 1.08 -31.35 14.41
N PRO A 231 0.45 -30.34 15.04
CA PRO A 231 1.05 -29.02 15.28
C PRO A 231 2.29 -29.05 16.19
N PHE A 232 2.52 -30.13 16.93
CA PHE A 232 3.63 -30.25 17.87
C PHE A 232 4.98 -30.06 17.17
N TRP A 233 5.22 -30.77 16.06
CA TRP A 233 6.51 -30.76 15.37
C TRP A 233 6.86 -29.40 14.79
N ASP A 234 5.89 -28.71 14.18
CA ASP A 234 6.09 -27.37 13.64
C ASP A 234 6.36 -26.36 14.77
N THR A 235 5.67 -26.49 15.91
CA THR A 235 5.86 -25.61 17.07
C THR A 235 7.24 -25.82 17.69
N ALA A 236 7.65 -27.06 17.92
CA ALA A 236 8.95 -27.40 18.48
C ALA A 236 10.10 -27.01 17.54
N ALA A 237 9.96 -27.23 16.23
CA ALA A 237 10.93 -26.78 15.24
C ALA A 237 11.04 -25.25 15.21
N SER A 238 9.92 -24.54 15.39
CA SER A 238 9.92 -23.08 15.52
C SER A 238 10.63 -22.61 16.79
N MET A 239 10.51 -23.32 17.92
CA MET A 239 11.23 -23.00 19.15
C MET A 239 12.74 -23.17 18.97
N LEU A 240 13.18 -24.25 18.34
CA LEU A 240 14.60 -24.44 18.00
C LEU A 240 15.11 -23.31 17.11
N LEU A 241 14.37 -22.94 16.05
CA LEU A 241 14.78 -21.83 15.19
C LEU A 241 14.85 -20.49 15.94
N LEU A 242 13.90 -20.23 16.85
CA LEU A 242 13.93 -19.04 17.70
C LEU A 242 15.20 -19.03 18.56
N ALA A 243 15.53 -20.14 19.22
CA ALA A 243 16.74 -20.24 20.02
C ALA A 243 17.99 -19.90 19.19
N LEU A 244 18.12 -20.48 17.99
CA LEU A 244 19.26 -20.23 17.09
C LEU A 244 19.35 -18.77 16.63
N ILE A 245 18.24 -18.17 16.20
CA ILE A 245 18.22 -16.78 15.73
C ILE A 245 18.47 -15.81 16.89
N PHE A 246 17.91 -16.05 18.07
CA PHE A 246 18.17 -15.24 19.26
C PHE A 246 19.63 -15.33 19.69
N TYR A 247 20.21 -16.52 19.65
CA TYR A 247 21.63 -16.70 19.93
C TYR A 247 22.47 -15.86 18.96
N LEU A 248 22.28 -16.03 17.65
CA LEU A 248 23.04 -15.27 16.66
C LEU A 248 22.85 -13.77 16.80
N LYS A 249 21.61 -13.31 17.01
CA LYS A 249 21.30 -11.89 17.09
C LYS A 249 21.97 -11.18 18.27
N TYR A 250 22.05 -11.82 19.42
CA TYR A 250 22.50 -11.20 20.66
C TYR A 250 23.94 -11.55 21.05
N GLU A 251 24.45 -12.70 20.60
CA GLU A 251 25.76 -13.22 21.01
C GLU A 251 26.79 -13.30 19.90
N ALA A 252 26.36 -13.50 18.65
CA ALA A 252 27.29 -13.63 17.53
C ALA A 252 27.69 -12.27 16.94
N PRO A 253 28.94 -12.14 16.43
CA PRO A 253 29.37 -10.99 15.64
C PRO A 253 28.44 -10.71 14.47
N GLU A 254 28.32 -9.44 14.05
CA GLU A 254 27.39 -9.04 12.98
C GLU A 254 27.63 -9.80 11.66
N GLU A 255 28.88 -10.13 11.35
CA GLU A 255 29.27 -10.93 10.18
C GLU A 255 28.74 -12.38 10.21
N GLU A 256 28.45 -12.92 11.38
CA GLU A 256 27.91 -14.28 11.58
C GLU A 256 26.38 -14.28 11.70
N GLN A 257 25.74 -13.12 11.79
CA GLN A 257 24.28 -12.98 11.90
C GLN A 257 23.60 -13.21 10.55
N ASN A 258 23.55 -14.45 10.09
CA ASN A 258 22.98 -14.81 8.79
C ASN A 258 22.41 -16.23 8.76
N PHE A 259 21.60 -16.54 7.74
CA PHE A 259 20.99 -17.87 7.59
C PHE A 259 21.99 -19.01 7.30
N PRO A 260 23.10 -18.80 6.56
CA PRO A 260 24.16 -19.79 6.50
C PRO A 260 24.64 -20.25 7.88
N MET A 261 24.86 -19.31 8.80
CA MET A 261 25.27 -19.64 10.17
C MET A 261 24.16 -20.33 10.97
N VAL A 262 22.88 -19.99 10.76
CA VAL A 262 21.75 -20.76 11.32
C VAL A 262 21.85 -22.24 10.92
N MET A 263 22.20 -22.50 9.65
CA MET A 263 22.35 -23.88 9.16
C MET A 263 23.59 -24.57 9.75
N GLU A 264 24.69 -23.84 9.99
CA GLU A 264 25.86 -24.40 10.70
C GLU A 264 25.53 -24.74 12.16
N LEU A 265 24.86 -23.85 12.90
CA LEU A 265 24.43 -24.14 14.28
C LEU A 265 23.49 -25.35 14.33
N LEU A 266 22.56 -25.45 13.38
CA LEU A 266 21.66 -26.60 13.29
C LEU A 266 22.42 -27.92 13.06
N ARG A 267 23.48 -27.91 12.23
CA ARG A 267 24.36 -29.07 12.02
C ARG A 267 25.21 -29.39 13.24
N ALA A 268 25.65 -28.37 13.97
CA ALA A 268 26.45 -28.51 15.18
C ALA A 268 25.67 -29.10 16.36
N GLY A 269 24.34 -29.14 16.29
CA GLY A 269 23.47 -29.74 17.31
C GLY A 269 23.24 -31.24 17.15
N GLU A 270 24.20 -32.04 16.65
CA GLU A 270 24.00 -33.47 16.41
C GLU A 270 23.42 -34.19 17.65
N VAL A 271 22.33 -34.95 17.47
CA VAL A 271 21.75 -35.78 18.55
C VAL A 271 22.06 -37.26 18.30
N ARG A 272 22.69 -37.91 19.27
CA ARG A 272 23.01 -39.35 19.25
C ARG A 272 22.02 -40.14 20.09
N GLU A 273 21.34 -41.10 19.48
CA GLU A 273 20.31 -41.92 20.15
C GLU A 273 20.90 -43.04 21.02
N ASP A 274 22.16 -43.39 20.78
CA ASP A 274 22.89 -44.49 21.42
C ASP A 274 23.78 -44.03 22.57
N ASN A 275 23.88 -42.72 22.81
CA ASN A 275 24.69 -42.15 23.87
C ASN A 275 23.99 -40.96 24.52
N ASP A 276 23.27 -41.21 25.61
CA ASP A 276 22.57 -40.19 26.39
C ASP A 276 23.51 -39.19 27.08
N GLU A 277 24.82 -39.51 27.18
CA GLU A 277 25.84 -38.59 27.71
C GLU A 277 26.51 -37.74 26.62
N TYR A 278 26.14 -37.94 25.35
CA TYR A 278 26.71 -37.15 24.27
C TYR A 278 26.21 -35.70 24.34
N GLN A 279 27.16 -34.78 24.39
CA GLN A 279 26.92 -33.36 24.33
C GLN A 279 27.42 -32.83 22.98
N SER A 280 26.55 -32.16 22.23
CA SER A 280 26.92 -31.55 20.97
C SER A 280 27.63 -30.20 21.18
N PRO A 281 28.41 -29.71 20.21
CA PRO A 281 28.97 -28.35 20.27
C PRO A 281 27.91 -27.26 20.48
N LEU A 282 26.69 -27.46 19.97
CA LEU A 282 25.57 -26.55 20.21
C LEU A 282 25.11 -26.58 21.67
N ASP A 283 25.06 -27.76 22.29
CA ASP A 283 24.68 -27.89 23.70
C ASP A 283 25.68 -27.18 24.60
N GLU A 284 26.99 -27.39 24.38
CA GLU A 284 28.03 -26.67 25.10
C GLU A 284 27.91 -25.14 24.95
N LEU A 285 27.54 -24.68 23.75
CA LEU A 285 27.38 -23.26 23.44
C LEU A 285 26.25 -22.62 24.27
N PHE A 286 25.10 -23.29 24.33
CA PHE A 286 23.95 -22.83 25.10
C PHE A 286 24.15 -23.00 26.60
N GLU A 287 24.84 -24.04 27.06
CA GLU A 287 25.21 -24.19 28.47
C GLU A 287 26.15 -23.08 28.95
N ARG A 288 27.16 -22.72 28.16
CA ARG A 288 28.05 -21.60 28.49
C ARG A 288 27.29 -20.27 28.56
N LEU A 289 26.35 -20.07 27.63
CA LEU A 289 25.48 -18.89 27.67
C LEU A 289 24.61 -18.88 28.92
N GLU A 290 24.01 -20.03 29.28
CA GLU A 290 23.22 -20.18 30.49
C GLU A 290 24.02 -19.92 31.76
N MET A 291 25.26 -20.41 31.85
CA MET A 291 26.13 -20.17 33.01
C MET A 291 26.40 -18.67 33.23
N ARG A 292 26.47 -17.89 32.14
CA ARG A 292 26.69 -16.44 32.20
C ARG A 292 25.38 -15.68 32.41
N GLU A 293 24.33 -16.03 31.68
CA GLU A 293 23.03 -15.35 31.66
C GLU A 293 21.86 -16.36 31.62
N PRO A 294 21.44 -16.91 32.78
CA PRO A 294 20.41 -17.95 32.84
C PRO A 294 19.04 -17.51 32.29
N GLU A 295 18.77 -16.21 32.32
CA GLU A 295 17.51 -15.60 31.89
C GLU A 295 17.50 -15.18 30.41
N HIS A 296 18.59 -15.45 29.67
CA HIS A 296 18.72 -15.09 28.26
C HIS A 296 17.62 -15.77 27.41
N ILE A 297 17.00 -15.01 26.50
CA ILE A 297 15.84 -15.50 25.73
C ILE A 297 16.18 -16.71 24.85
N ALA A 298 17.39 -16.73 24.27
CA ALA A 298 17.86 -17.88 23.49
C ALA A 298 17.92 -19.16 24.33
N VAL A 299 18.40 -19.06 25.58
CA VAL A 299 18.50 -20.20 26.52
C VAL A 299 17.12 -20.71 26.88
N LYS A 300 16.16 -19.81 27.13
CA LYS A 300 14.76 -20.19 27.42
C LYS A 300 14.16 -21.05 26.31
N TYR A 301 14.24 -20.58 25.06
CA TYR A 301 13.75 -21.34 23.91
C TYR A 301 14.52 -22.64 23.68
N TYR A 302 15.84 -22.65 23.92
CA TYR A 302 16.66 -23.86 23.77
C TYR A 302 16.26 -24.93 24.79
N LYS A 303 16.08 -24.56 26.06
CA LYS A 303 15.63 -25.47 27.12
C LYS A 303 14.24 -26.04 26.86
N ASP A 304 13.30 -25.20 26.41
CA ASP A 304 11.94 -25.63 26.07
C ASP A 304 11.97 -26.71 24.98
N TYR A 305 12.80 -26.50 23.95
CA TYR A 305 13.06 -27.48 22.91
C TYR A 305 13.76 -28.75 23.44
N HIS A 306 14.78 -28.60 24.30
CA HIS A 306 15.65 -29.68 24.79
C HIS A 306 15.03 -30.54 25.92
N SER A 307 13.72 -30.43 26.16
CA SER A 307 13.02 -31.16 27.23
C SER A 307 12.59 -32.60 26.89
N GLY A 308 12.75 -33.01 25.62
CA GLY A 308 12.35 -34.33 25.11
C GLY A 308 13.46 -35.38 25.07
N SER A 309 13.10 -36.64 24.79
CA SER A 309 14.07 -37.72 24.55
C SER A 309 14.91 -37.47 23.29
N ALA A 310 16.13 -38.05 23.22
CA ALA A 310 17.04 -37.93 22.07
C ALA A 310 16.33 -38.20 20.71
N LYS A 311 15.48 -39.24 20.65
CA LYS A 311 14.68 -39.56 19.47
C LYS A 311 13.70 -38.43 19.08
N THR A 312 13.09 -37.78 20.07
CA THR A 312 12.18 -36.64 19.85
C THR A 312 12.96 -35.42 19.35
N LEU A 313 14.08 -35.09 19.98
CA LEU A 313 14.95 -33.96 19.59
C LEU A 313 15.43 -34.11 18.14
N LYS A 314 15.90 -35.31 17.78
CA LYS A 314 16.33 -35.62 16.41
C LYS A 314 15.19 -35.46 15.40
N SER A 315 13.97 -35.88 15.74
CA SER A 315 12.79 -35.69 14.88
C SER A 315 12.45 -34.21 14.68
N ILE A 316 12.58 -33.39 15.73
CA ILE A 316 12.37 -31.93 15.64
C ILE A 316 13.46 -31.28 14.77
N GLN A 317 14.74 -31.67 14.92
CA GLN A 317 15.82 -31.17 14.07
C GLN A 317 15.62 -31.53 12.60
N ILE A 318 15.21 -32.76 12.30
CA ILE A 318 14.87 -33.18 10.94
C ILE A 318 13.73 -32.33 10.39
N THR A 319 12.71 -32.03 11.22
CA THR A 319 11.60 -31.15 10.85
C THR A 319 12.10 -29.75 10.49
N LEU A 320 12.93 -29.14 11.34
CA LEU A 320 13.50 -27.81 11.06
C LEU A 320 14.41 -27.82 9.82
N ALA A 321 15.28 -28.82 9.69
CA ALA A 321 16.18 -28.97 8.55
C ALA A 321 15.41 -29.10 7.22
N ALA A 322 14.29 -29.84 7.22
CA ALA A 322 13.41 -29.95 6.06
C ALA A 322 12.76 -28.61 5.69
N ARG A 323 12.39 -27.78 6.69
CA ARG A 323 11.83 -26.44 6.46
C ARG A 323 12.87 -25.47 5.90
N LEU A 324 14.12 -25.61 6.32
CA LEU A 324 15.24 -24.76 5.92
C LEU A 324 16.08 -25.34 4.77
N GLU A 325 15.67 -26.47 4.18
CA GLU A 325 16.45 -27.22 3.18
C GLU A 325 16.97 -26.34 2.05
N LYS A 326 16.16 -25.36 1.60
CA LYS A 326 16.53 -24.44 0.53
C LYS A 326 17.78 -23.62 0.86
N PHE A 327 18.04 -23.32 2.13
CA PHE A 327 19.24 -22.59 2.56
C PHE A 327 20.53 -23.42 2.48
N ASN A 328 20.45 -24.75 2.27
CA ASN A 328 21.64 -25.56 1.99
C ASN A 328 22.19 -25.35 0.57
N LEU A 329 21.42 -24.76 -0.34
CA LEU A 329 21.89 -24.43 -1.68
C LEU A 329 22.90 -23.28 -1.58
N SER A 330 24.10 -23.47 -2.12
CA SER A 330 25.17 -22.47 -2.09
C SER A 330 24.74 -21.13 -2.65
N SER A 331 23.91 -21.12 -3.69
CA SER A 331 23.35 -19.92 -4.30
C SER A 331 22.46 -19.13 -3.33
N LEU A 332 21.62 -19.81 -2.56
CA LEU A 332 20.75 -19.15 -1.59
C LEU A 332 21.50 -18.75 -0.32
N ALA A 333 22.43 -19.58 0.13
CA ALA A 333 23.31 -19.27 1.25
C ALA A 333 24.10 -17.98 0.96
N ALA A 334 24.71 -17.87 -0.23
CA ALA A 334 25.43 -16.67 -0.65
C ALA A 334 24.51 -15.43 -0.71
N LEU A 335 23.32 -15.58 -1.31
CA LEU A 335 22.34 -14.50 -1.41
C LEU A 335 21.88 -13.98 -0.03
N THR A 336 21.90 -14.81 1.01
CA THR A 336 21.42 -14.45 2.36
C THR A 336 22.53 -14.22 3.39
N ALA A 337 23.79 -14.19 2.96
CA ALA A 337 24.94 -14.00 3.84
C ALA A 337 25.12 -12.55 4.28
N THR A 338 24.93 -11.59 3.37
CA THR A 338 25.10 -10.15 3.60
C THR A 338 23.86 -9.38 3.13
N ASP A 339 23.79 -8.06 3.40
CA ASP A 339 22.71 -7.22 2.91
C ASP A 339 23.25 -6.06 2.08
N ASP A 340 22.80 -6.00 0.82
CA ASP A 340 23.04 -4.89 -0.09
C ASP A 340 21.75 -4.10 -0.38
N LEU A 341 20.61 -4.55 0.17
CA LEU A 341 19.30 -4.02 -0.19
C LEU A 341 18.90 -2.75 0.55
N ASP A 342 19.46 -2.48 1.74
CA ASP A 342 19.25 -1.25 2.52
C ASP A 342 17.78 -0.76 2.43
N LEU A 343 16.85 -1.60 2.91
CA LEU A 343 15.41 -1.39 2.77
C LEU A 343 14.90 -0.02 3.28
N PRO A 344 15.41 0.55 4.40
CA PRO A 344 15.01 1.88 4.88
C PRO A 344 15.14 2.98 3.81
N SER A 345 16.19 2.93 3.00
CA SER A 345 16.48 3.98 2.03
C SER A 345 15.43 4.18 0.94
N LEU A 346 14.59 3.16 0.67
CA LEU A 346 13.46 3.26 -0.27
C LEU A 346 12.50 4.40 0.09
N GLY A 347 12.35 4.70 1.39
CA GLY A 347 11.52 5.80 1.87
C GLY A 347 12.20 7.17 1.90
N GLU A 348 13.53 7.22 1.76
CA GLU A 348 14.34 8.42 2.04
C GLU A 348 14.99 9.02 0.78
N LYS A 349 15.43 8.15 -0.14
CA LYS A 349 16.02 8.52 -1.44
C LYS A 349 15.36 7.72 -2.56
N LYS A 350 15.66 8.08 -3.82
CA LYS A 350 15.13 7.39 -5.01
C LYS A 350 15.83 6.04 -5.18
N VAL A 351 15.14 4.98 -4.81
CA VAL A 351 15.60 3.59 -4.98
C VAL A 351 14.56 2.81 -5.79
N ALA A 352 15.04 1.92 -6.66
CA ALA A 352 14.20 0.97 -7.37
C ALA A 352 14.66 -0.45 -7.06
N LEU A 353 13.88 -1.18 -6.28
CA LEU A 353 14.12 -2.57 -5.93
C LEU A 353 13.31 -3.47 -6.86
N PHE A 354 13.98 -4.30 -7.65
CA PHE A 354 13.36 -5.32 -8.50
C PHE A 354 13.54 -6.70 -7.85
N ALA A 355 12.43 -7.39 -7.59
CA ALA A 355 12.41 -8.78 -7.17
C ALA A 355 12.03 -9.65 -8.37
N LEU A 356 13.02 -10.32 -8.95
CA LEU A 356 12.85 -11.23 -10.08
C LEU A 356 12.47 -12.60 -9.55
N ILE A 357 11.32 -13.10 -10.00
CA ILE A 357 10.84 -14.44 -9.66
C ILE A 357 10.68 -15.30 -10.92
N PRO A 358 10.99 -16.60 -10.85
CA PRO A 358 10.62 -17.54 -11.91
C PRO A 358 9.08 -17.63 -12.00
N ASP A 359 8.54 -17.74 -13.21
CA ASP A 359 7.10 -17.83 -13.45
C ASP A 359 6.55 -19.25 -13.30
N ASN A 360 7.43 -20.24 -13.45
CA ASN A 360 7.10 -21.66 -13.41
C ASN A 360 7.44 -22.34 -12.08
N ASP A 361 8.18 -21.67 -11.19
CA ASP A 361 8.64 -22.23 -9.92
C ASP A 361 8.28 -21.30 -8.76
N THR A 362 7.72 -21.86 -7.69
CA THR A 362 7.33 -21.11 -6.48
C THR A 362 8.26 -21.38 -5.30
N SER A 363 9.31 -22.19 -5.51
CA SER A 363 10.23 -22.69 -4.47
C SER A 363 10.86 -21.58 -3.62
N TYR A 364 11.11 -20.40 -4.20
CA TYR A 364 11.81 -19.29 -3.53
C TYR A 364 10.88 -18.12 -3.14
N ASN A 365 9.55 -18.25 -3.35
CA ASN A 365 8.59 -17.19 -3.03
C ASN A 365 8.55 -16.84 -1.53
N PHE A 366 9.08 -17.71 -0.66
CA PHE A 366 9.20 -17.43 0.76
C PHE A 366 10.14 -16.26 1.05
N LEU A 367 11.25 -16.12 0.30
CA LEU A 367 12.19 -15.01 0.47
C LEU A 367 11.54 -13.67 0.16
N VAL A 368 10.80 -13.60 -0.95
CA VAL A 368 10.04 -12.41 -1.35
C VAL A 368 8.97 -12.07 -0.31
N SER A 369 8.35 -13.09 0.30
CA SER A 369 7.37 -12.88 1.37
C SER A 369 8.00 -12.29 2.63
N ILE A 370 9.19 -12.76 3.02
CA ILE A 370 9.94 -12.21 4.16
C ILE A 370 10.41 -10.79 3.84
N LEU A 371 10.99 -10.59 2.65
CA LEU A 371 11.43 -9.29 2.13
C LEU A 371 10.33 -8.25 2.23
N TYR A 372 9.13 -8.55 1.71
CA TYR A 372 8.03 -7.60 1.77
C TYR A 372 7.63 -7.29 3.20
N THR A 373 7.55 -8.30 4.06
CA THR A 373 7.20 -8.07 5.47
C THR A 373 8.19 -7.11 6.12
N GLN A 374 9.49 -7.38 6.00
CA GLN A 374 10.52 -6.51 6.60
C GLN A 374 10.54 -5.13 5.97
N LEU A 375 10.38 -5.04 4.64
CA LEU A 375 10.31 -3.78 3.93
C LEU A 375 9.16 -2.90 4.45
N PHE A 376 7.95 -3.46 4.59
CA PHE A 376 6.83 -2.70 5.17
C PHE A 376 7.10 -2.29 6.61
N GLN A 377 7.68 -3.17 7.44
CA GLN A 377 8.06 -2.83 8.81
C GLN A 377 9.05 -1.65 8.86
N GLN A 378 10.10 -1.67 8.04
CA GLN A 378 11.08 -0.58 7.99
C GLN A 378 10.43 0.73 7.52
N LEU A 379 9.61 0.69 6.47
CA LEU A 379 8.94 1.87 5.94
C LEU A 379 7.93 2.47 6.93
N PHE A 380 7.15 1.64 7.65
CA PHE A 380 6.23 2.12 8.69
C PHE A 380 6.99 2.70 9.87
N TYR A 381 8.03 2.02 10.34
CA TYR A 381 8.87 2.51 11.42
C TYR A 381 9.46 3.89 11.10
N LEU A 382 10.04 4.06 9.91
CA LEU A 382 10.55 5.34 9.44
C LEU A 382 9.48 6.41 9.36
N ALA A 383 8.31 6.08 8.79
CA ALA A 383 7.21 7.02 8.69
C ALA A 383 6.79 7.51 10.07
N ASP A 384 6.51 6.61 11.01
CA ASP A 384 5.93 6.93 12.31
C ASP A 384 6.94 7.59 13.27
N HIS A 385 8.18 7.11 13.30
CA HIS A 385 9.16 7.51 14.32
C HIS A 385 10.15 8.57 13.83
N LYS A 386 10.50 8.60 12.53
CA LYS A 386 11.48 9.55 11.99
C LYS A 386 10.83 10.74 11.29
N TYR A 387 9.74 10.52 10.55
CA TYR A 387 9.16 11.53 9.66
C TYR A 387 7.72 11.97 10.00
N GLY A 388 7.19 11.61 11.17
CA GLY A 388 5.91 12.13 11.66
C GLY A 388 4.68 11.71 10.84
N GLY A 389 4.67 10.46 10.38
CA GLY A 389 3.56 9.81 9.67
C GLY A 389 3.60 9.91 8.14
N ARG A 390 4.69 10.39 7.54
CA ARG A 390 4.86 10.42 6.07
C ARG A 390 6.32 10.34 5.64
N LEU A 391 6.64 9.39 4.78
CA LEU A 391 7.98 9.28 4.18
C LEU A 391 8.31 10.47 3.26
N PRO A 392 9.58 10.93 3.21
CA PRO A 392 10.04 11.96 2.28
C PRO A 392 9.79 11.59 0.82
N VAL A 393 10.03 10.33 0.45
CA VAL A 393 9.80 9.79 -0.88
C VAL A 393 8.65 8.79 -0.84
N HIS A 394 7.69 8.94 -1.76
CA HIS A 394 6.62 7.95 -1.93
C HIS A 394 7.21 6.64 -2.44
N VAL A 395 6.76 5.51 -1.89
CA VAL A 395 7.17 4.17 -2.33
C VAL A 395 6.02 3.51 -3.09
N HIS A 396 6.22 3.26 -4.39
CA HIS A 396 5.24 2.62 -5.24
C HIS A 396 5.57 1.15 -5.42
N PHE A 397 4.76 0.30 -4.79
CA PHE A 397 4.80 -1.14 -4.98
C PHE A 397 4.08 -1.49 -6.28
N LEU A 398 4.84 -1.98 -7.25
CA LEU A 398 4.33 -2.51 -8.50
C LEU A 398 4.44 -4.03 -8.48
N MET A 399 3.36 -4.70 -8.13
CA MET A 399 3.33 -6.15 -8.02
C MET A 399 2.70 -6.74 -9.27
N ASP A 400 3.50 -6.93 -10.33
CA ASP A 400 3.01 -7.63 -11.52
C ASP A 400 2.74 -9.10 -11.17
N GLU A 401 1.65 -9.64 -11.71
CA GLU A 401 1.13 -10.97 -11.35
C GLU A 401 1.03 -11.23 -9.83
N PHE A 402 0.40 -10.31 -9.10
CA PHE A 402 0.22 -10.38 -7.65
C PHE A 402 -0.22 -11.76 -7.10
N ALA A 403 -1.03 -12.52 -7.85
CA ALA A 403 -1.51 -13.84 -7.46
C ALA A 403 -0.42 -14.95 -7.43
N ASN A 404 0.66 -14.78 -8.20
CA ASN A 404 1.70 -15.80 -8.38
C ASN A 404 2.81 -15.70 -7.33
N GLY A 405 3.21 -14.48 -6.94
CA GLY A 405 4.40 -14.27 -6.10
C GLY A 405 4.17 -13.95 -4.62
N VAL A 406 2.94 -13.68 -4.19
CA VAL A 406 2.67 -13.25 -2.80
C VAL A 406 1.63 -14.15 -2.13
N THR A 407 2.01 -14.73 -0.99
CA THR A 407 1.06 -15.52 -0.17
C THR A 407 0.05 -14.60 0.53
N ARG A 408 -1.17 -15.10 0.79
CA ARG A 408 -2.20 -14.34 1.55
C ARG A 408 -1.70 -13.87 2.93
N SER A 409 -0.71 -14.57 3.51
CA SER A 409 -0.07 -14.22 4.77
C SER A 409 0.73 -12.93 4.69
N THR A 410 1.47 -12.67 3.61
CA THR A 410 2.24 -11.43 3.45
C THR A 410 1.32 -10.20 3.52
N LEU A 411 0.13 -10.26 2.94
CA LEU A 411 -0.88 -9.18 3.08
C LEU A 411 -1.40 -9.02 4.50
N LYS A 412 -1.72 -10.12 5.19
CA LYS A 412 -2.23 -10.09 6.57
C LYS A 412 -1.19 -9.56 7.55
N THR A 413 0.09 -9.91 7.39
CA THR A 413 1.18 -9.44 8.25
C THR A 413 1.49 -7.95 8.03
N VAL A 414 1.23 -7.42 6.83
CA VAL A 414 1.42 -6.00 6.45
C VAL A 414 0.25 -5.10 6.90
N GLY A 415 -0.72 -5.64 7.65
CA GLY A 415 -1.86 -4.86 8.13
C GLY A 415 -2.88 -4.51 7.04
N ILE A 416 -2.74 -5.09 5.82
CA ILE A 416 -3.82 -5.17 4.84
C ILE A 416 -4.76 -6.27 5.33
N THR A 417 -5.44 -5.95 6.44
CA THR A 417 -6.52 -6.76 6.98
C THR A 417 -7.79 -6.43 6.20
N ASP A 418 -8.70 -7.39 6.08
CA ASP A 418 -10.02 -7.20 5.47
C ASP A 418 -10.82 -6.00 6.02
N LYS A 419 -10.35 -5.37 7.12
CA LYS A 419 -10.96 -4.21 7.78
C LYS A 419 -10.52 -2.84 7.24
N SER A 420 -9.51 -2.74 6.36
CA SER A 420 -9.11 -1.45 5.77
C SER A 420 -9.90 -1.05 4.51
N VAL A 421 -11.01 -1.76 4.22
CA VAL A 421 -11.92 -1.51 3.08
C VAL A 421 -13.36 -1.23 3.54
N ALA A 422 -13.57 -0.84 4.80
CA ALA A 422 -14.87 -0.34 5.26
C ALA A 422 -14.97 1.18 5.12
#